data_AF-A0A183E8A2-F1
#
_entry.id   AF-A0A183E8A2-F1
#
_cell.length_a   1.000
_cell.length_b   1.000
_cell.length_c   1.000
_cell.angle_alpha   90.00
_cell.angle_beta   90.00
_cell.angle_gamma   90.00
#
_symmetry.space_group_name_H-M   'P 1'
#
loop_
_entity.id
_entity.type
_entity.pdbx_description
1 polymer ?
#
loop_
_entity_poly.entity_id
_entity_poly.type
_entity_poly.pdbx_seq_one_letter_code
_entity_poly.pdbx_strand_id
1 'polypeptide(L)'
;LNYQLNSAELRALDVVRDAFACMNEPIEDPRKVACLKKASHNPTDILNIMDITMRRLVKMAKKLPAFNDLSQDGKFALLKG
;
A
#
# COMPACT_ATOMS: atom_id res chain seq x y z
N LEU A 1 -31.68 -10.34 12.85
CA LEU A 1 -30.26 -10.76 12.73
C LEU A 1 -29.39 -9.60 13.17
N ASN A 2 -28.49 -9.81 14.14
CA ASN A 2 -27.54 -8.78 14.54
C ASN A 2 -26.29 -8.93 13.67
N TYR A 3 -26.06 -7.98 12.77
CA TYR A 3 -24.94 -7.95 11.80
C TYR A 3 -23.77 -7.09 12.29
N GLN A 4 -23.76 -6.71 13.57
CA GLN A 4 -22.63 -6.02 14.15
C GLN A 4 -21.40 -6.92 14.17
N LEU A 5 -20.26 -6.33 13.84
CA LEU A 5 -18.98 -7.02 13.88
C LEU A 5 -18.63 -7.41 15.31
N ASN A 6 -18.15 -8.63 15.47
CA ASN A 6 -17.62 -9.10 16.74
C ASN A 6 -16.20 -8.54 16.98
N SER A 7 -15.67 -8.74 18.18
CA SER A 7 -14.36 -8.21 18.57
C SER A 7 -13.18 -8.76 17.76
N ALA A 8 -13.29 -9.97 17.20
CA ALA A 8 -12.25 -10.52 16.34
C ALA A 8 -12.25 -9.85 14.96
N GLU A 9 -13.43 -9.64 14.40
CA GLU A 9 -13.62 -8.96 13.12
C GLU A 9 -13.17 -7.50 13.18
N LEU A 10 -13.52 -6.77 14.26
CA LEU A 10 -13.06 -5.40 14.47
C LEU A 10 -11.54 -5.31 14.55
N ARG A 11 -10.89 -6.23 15.28
CA ARG A 11 -9.42 -6.27 15.35
C ARG A 11 -8.77 -6.57 14.00
N ALA A 12 -9.37 -7.45 13.20
CA ALA A 12 -8.87 -7.72 11.84
C ALA A 12 -8.96 -6.45 10.97
N LEU A 13 -10.02 -5.66 11.10
CA LEU A 13 -10.14 -4.37 10.42
C LEU A 13 -9.10 -3.35 10.89
N ASP A 14 -8.80 -3.30 12.19
CA ASP A 14 -7.74 -2.43 12.73
C ASP A 14 -6.38 -2.78 12.10
N VAL A 15 -6.03 -4.06 12.00
CA VAL A 15 -4.78 -4.52 11.36
C VAL A 15 -4.72 -4.09 9.89
N VAL A 16 -5.81 -4.25 9.15
CA VAL A 16 -5.87 -3.83 7.74
C VAL A 16 -5.74 -2.30 7.64
N ARG A 17 -6.48 -1.54 8.44
CA ARG A 17 -6.41 -0.08 8.46
C ARG A 17 -4.98 0.41 8.72
N ASP A 18 -4.33 -0.14 9.74
CA ASP A 18 -3.02 0.30 10.18
C ASP A 18 -1.92 -0.07 9.17
N ALA A 19 -2.06 -1.21 8.48
CA ALA A 19 -1.18 -1.58 7.37
C ALA A 19 -1.32 -0.59 6.20
N PHE A 20 -2.55 -0.21 5.84
CA PHE A 20 -2.85 0.70 4.73
C PHE A 20 -2.60 2.18 5.04
N ALA A 21 -2.34 2.56 6.29
CA ALA A 21 -2.07 3.94 6.67
C ALA A 21 -0.95 4.60 5.83
N CYS A 22 0.03 3.82 5.35
CA CYS A 22 1.11 4.36 4.52
C CYS A 22 0.70 4.76 3.10
N MET A 23 -0.48 4.36 2.64
CA MET A 23 -0.98 4.71 1.30
C MET A 23 -1.24 6.20 1.15
N ASN A 24 -1.54 6.90 2.24
CA ASN A 24 -1.91 8.33 2.25
C ASN A 24 -0.89 9.22 2.98
N GLU A 25 0.25 8.66 3.38
CA GLU A 25 1.34 9.45 3.95
C GLU A 25 1.75 10.59 2.97
N PRO A 26 2.22 11.74 3.46
CA PRO A 26 2.78 12.78 2.61
C PRO A 26 3.92 12.25 1.74
N ILE A 27 4.11 12.84 0.56
CA ILE A 27 5.22 12.49 -0.33
C ILE A 27 6.38 13.42 0.01
N GLU A 28 7.47 12.85 0.52
CA GLU A 28 8.64 13.62 0.98
C GLU A 28 9.51 14.13 -0.17
N ASP A 29 9.67 13.35 -1.26
CA ASP A 29 10.50 13.76 -2.40
C ASP A 29 9.81 14.88 -3.19
N PRO A 30 10.35 16.12 -3.20
CA PRO A 30 9.73 17.24 -3.91
C PRO A 30 9.60 17.00 -5.42
N ARG A 31 10.47 16.17 -6.01
CA ARG A 31 10.39 15.82 -7.44
C ARG A 31 9.17 14.95 -7.74
N LYS A 32 8.85 14.02 -6.84
CA LYS A 32 7.65 13.18 -6.95
C LYS A 32 6.37 14.01 -6.78
N VAL A 33 6.39 14.97 -5.85
CA VAL A 33 5.31 15.96 -5.68
C VAL A 33 5.15 16.83 -6.92
N ALA A 34 6.24 17.35 -7.48
CA ALA A 34 6.22 18.16 -8.69
C ALA A 34 5.70 17.37 -9.89
N CYS A 35 6.12 16.10 -10.03
CA CYS A 35 5.65 15.19 -11.07
C CYS A 35 4.12 15.02 -11.03
N LEU A 36 3.54 14.85 -9.84
CA LEU A 36 2.09 14.71 -9.64
C LEU A 36 1.30 16.00 -9.93
N LYS A 37 1.94 17.16 -9.81
CA LYS A 37 1.30 18.48 -10.01
C LYS A 37 1.39 18.98 -11.45
N LYS A 38 2.00 18.21 -12.37
CA LYS A 38 2.10 18.60 -13.77
C LYS A 38 0.72 18.74 -14.40
N ALA A 39 0.54 19.76 -15.24
CA ALA A 39 -0.70 19.97 -15.98
C ALA A 39 -0.94 18.90 -17.06
N SER A 40 0.14 18.30 -17.58
CA SER A 40 0.09 17.19 -18.54
C SER A 40 1.20 16.20 -18.22
N HIS A 41 0.90 14.91 -18.35
CA HIS A 41 1.80 13.81 -18.00
C HIS A 41 2.22 13.07 -19.26
N ASN A 42 3.53 12.91 -19.46
CA ASN A 42 4.05 12.03 -20.48
C ASN A 42 4.14 10.57 -19.96
N PRO A 43 4.42 9.56 -20.82
CA PRO A 43 4.52 8.17 -20.37
C PRO A 43 5.53 7.93 -19.23
N THR A 44 6.65 8.67 -19.20
CA THR A 44 7.64 8.58 -18.11
C THR A 44 7.09 9.11 -16.79
N ASP A 45 6.32 10.19 -16.83
CA ASP A 45 5.66 10.75 -15.65
C ASP A 45 4.66 9.75 -15.05
N ILE A 46 3.93 9.01 -15.90
CA ILE A 46 3.02 7.96 -15.44
C ILE A 46 3.78 6.84 -14.71
N LEU A 47 4.91 6.38 -15.25
CA LEU A 47 5.74 5.38 -14.58
C LEU A 47 6.28 5.88 -13.23
N ASN A 48 6.69 7.15 -13.16
CA ASN A 48 7.16 7.76 -11.92
C ASN A 48 6.06 7.87 -10.87
N ILE A 49 4.81 8.11 -11.28
CA ILE A 49 3.65 8.12 -10.38
C ILE A 49 3.34 6.70 -9.89
N MET A 50 3.36 5.71 -10.79
CA MET A 50 3.13 4.31 -10.44
C MET A 50 4.16 3.79 -9.43
N ASP A 51 5.43 4.18 -9.54
CA ASP A 51 6.49 3.83 -8.57
C ASP A 51 6.12 4.21 -7.14
N ILE A 52 5.44 5.34 -6.94
CA ILE A 52 4.99 5.80 -5.61
C ILE A 52 4.02 4.79 -5.02
N THR A 53 2.98 4.43 -5.78
CA THR A 53 1.96 3.49 -5.35
C THR A 53 2.54 2.10 -5.15
N MET A 54 3.39 1.61 -6.07
CA MET A 54 4.04 0.30 -5.95
C MET A 54 4.90 0.19 -4.69
N ARG A 55 5.71 1.21 -4.37
CA ARG A 55 6.50 1.22 -3.12
C ARG A 55 5.63 1.22 -1.88
N ARG A 56 4.51 1.95 -1.89
CA ARG A 56 3.54 1.97 -0.77
C ARG A 56 2.84 0.62 -0.61
N LEU A 57 2.51 -0.07 -1.70
CA LEU A 57 1.94 -1.42 -1.66
C LEU A 57 2.91 -2.42 -1.02
N VAL A 58 4.19 -2.37 -1.38
CA VAL A 58 5.22 -3.21 -0.73
C VAL A 58 5.35 -2.89 0.75
N LYS A 59 5.35 -1.59 1.13
CA LYS A 59 5.39 -1.17 2.54
C LYS A 59 4.16 -1.67 3.32
N MET A 60 2.97 -1.58 2.73
CA MET A 60 1.72 -2.08 3.30
C MET A 60 1.77 -3.60 3.51
N ALA A 61 2.16 -4.37 2.48
CA ALA A 61 2.23 -5.83 2.56
C ALA A 61 3.14 -6.29 3.71
N LYS A 62 4.31 -5.65 3.87
CA LYS A 62 5.24 -5.94 4.98
C LYS A 62 4.66 -5.66 6.38
N LYS A 63 3.62 -4.83 6.50
CA LYS A 63 2.94 -4.55 7.78
C LYS A 63 1.84 -5.57 8.10
N LEU A 64 1.39 -6.39 7.15
CA LEU A 64 0.37 -7.41 7.39
C LEU A 64 0.99 -8.65 8.07
N PRO A 65 0.51 -9.06 9.26
CA PRO A 65 1.00 -10.28 9.92
C PRO A 65 0.88 -11.52 9.03
N ALA A 66 -0.27 -11.72 8.38
CA ALA A 66 -0.51 -12.85 7.48
C ALA A 66 0.46 -12.90 6.29
N PHE A 67 0.91 -11.74 5.79
CA PHE A 67 1.92 -11.70 4.74
C PHE A 67 3.30 -12.12 5.28
N ASN A 68 3.58 -11.80 6.55
CA ASN A 68 4.85 -12.11 7.19
C ASN A 68 5.05 -13.61 7.49
N ASP A 69 3.97 -14.37 7.60
CA ASP A 69 3.97 -15.83 7.80
C ASP A 69 4.40 -16.62 6.55
N LEU A 70 4.42 -15.98 5.39
CA LEU A 70 4.86 -16.59 4.13
C LEU A 70 6.38 -16.73 4.03
N SER A 71 6.84 -17.69 3.22
CA SER A 71 8.24 -17.76 2.79
C SER A 71 8.63 -16.52 1.98
N GLN A 72 9.93 -16.24 1.88
CA GLN A 72 10.39 -15.08 1.09
C GLN A 72 10.00 -15.20 -0.39
N ASP A 73 10.06 -16.40 -0.96
CA ASP A 73 9.61 -16.66 -2.33
C ASP A 73 8.10 -16.45 -2.48
N GLY A 74 7.32 -16.86 -1.48
CA GLY A 74 5.87 -16.62 -1.44
C GLY A 74 5.54 -15.13 -1.36
N LYS A 75 6.25 -14.36 -0.52
CA LYS A 75 6.13 -12.89 -0.44
C LYS A 75 6.42 -12.24 -1.79
N PHE A 76 7.49 -12.67 -2.45
CA PHE A 76 7.87 -12.14 -3.76
C PHE A 76 6.82 -12.50 -4.84
N ALA A 77 6.38 -13.75 -4.89
CA ALA A 77 5.39 -14.20 -5.85
C ALA A 77 4.06 -13.41 -5.74
N LEU A 78 3.59 -13.17 -4.52
CA LEU A 78 2.37 -12.39 -4.27
C LEU A 78 2.51 -10.89 -4.59
N LEU A 79 3.71 -10.31 -4.47
CA LEU A 79 3.95 -8.91 -4.84
C LEU A 79 4.14 -8.72 -6.35
N LYS A 80 4.52 -9.79 -7.06
CA LYS A 80 4.77 -9.78 -8.50
C LYS A 80 3.50 -10.08 -9.32
N GLY A 81 2.67 -11.01 -8.83
CA GLY A 81 1.44 -11.46 -9.50
C GLY A 81 0.33 -10.43 -9.46
#